data_AF-A0A6N9V1C5-F1
#
_entry.id   AF-A0A6N9V1C5-F1
#
_cell.length_a   1.000
_cell.length_b   1.000
_cell.length_c   1.000
_cell.angle_alpha   90.00
_cell.angle_beta   90.00
_cell.angle_gamma   90.00
#
_symmetry.space_group_name_H-M   'P 1'
#
loop_
_entity.id
_entity.type
_entity.pdbx_description
1 polymer ?
#
loop_
_entity_poly.entity_id
_entity_poly.type
_entity_poly.pdbx_seq_one_letter_code
_entity_poly.pdbx_strand_id
1 'polypeptide(L)'
;MTRNIRHAAVFCALLLVALVVNAARVQIVQKPEYDGNPANRRPDIARYQQPRGDILVGGRAVTGSRDTGEHLRYERTYADGPMYAPITGFASQAYGTTLLEHAEDGLLSGADPMLAPLPLWNDVTGAHNPGGDVVTTIDGAAQRAAFEGLGGRKGAVAAVEPATGRILALVSTPSYDPQLLSGNSTAATRTWNRLNADPDKPMLNRAVSRTYPPGSTFKVVTAAAALDAGVVRDLDAPTRSPDPYTLPGTRTKLTNEADGCRDASLREAFEWSCNTVFAKLGIDVGVRGMTATAEAFGFNDDGLRVPFPVARSTFDTSVDRAQLGLSSIGQYNTRATPLQMAMVAAAVAGGGQVRSPYLVERTLRAGGSLVAAAGSRPSREVMRPSTAARLKELMTGVVDQGTGAKAAIPGATVGGKTGTAQHGVGNSGTPYAWFISWARGDGDVEPKVAVAVVVEGSAADRDRISGGGLAAPVARAVMEAVLAG
;
A
#
# COMPACT_ATOMS: atom_id res chain seq x y z
N MET A 1 -75.21 5.86 -23.94
CA MET A 1 -74.64 5.25 -22.70
C MET A 1 -75.52 5.67 -21.53
N THR A 2 -76.15 4.74 -20.82
CA THR A 2 -77.06 5.07 -19.70
C THR A 2 -76.26 5.68 -18.54
N ARG A 3 -76.89 6.59 -17.77
CA ARG A 3 -76.26 7.31 -16.63
C ARG A 3 -75.57 6.35 -15.64
N ASN A 4 -76.16 5.18 -15.42
CA ASN A 4 -75.62 4.14 -14.54
C ASN A 4 -74.31 3.54 -15.06
N ILE A 5 -74.16 3.35 -16.38
CA ILE A 5 -72.92 2.85 -16.98
C ILE A 5 -71.80 3.89 -16.83
N ARG A 6 -72.11 5.19 -16.99
CA ARG A 6 -71.12 6.27 -16.78
C ARG A 6 -70.65 6.34 -15.34
N HIS A 7 -71.56 6.20 -14.36
CA HIS A 7 -71.18 6.16 -12.95
C HIS A 7 -70.31 4.95 -12.61
N ALA A 8 -70.65 3.76 -13.13
CA ALA A 8 -69.83 2.56 -12.94
C ALA A 8 -68.42 2.73 -13.54
N ALA A 9 -68.33 3.28 -14.76
CA ALA A 9 -67.04 3.55 -15.41
C ALA A 9 -66.18 4.55 -14.62
N VAL A 10 -66.79 5.64 -14.12
CA VAL A 10 -66.09 6.63 -13.27
C VAL A 10 -65.63 5.99 -11.96
N PHE A 11 -66.47 5.18 -11.32
CA PHE A 11 -66.11 4.48 -10.09
C PHE A 11 -64.93 3.51 -10.31
N CYS A 12 -64.95 2.71 -11.39
CA CYS A 12 -63.83 1.85 -11.76
C CYS A 12 -62.55 2.64 -12.05
N ALA A 13 -62.65 3.79 -12.74
CA ALA A 13 -61.51 4.66 -13.00
C ALA A 13 -60.92 5.23 -11.69
N LEU A 14 -61.76 5.64 -10.74
CA LEU A 14 -61.32 6.10 -9.43
C LEU A 14 -60.60 5.00 -8.64
N LEU A 15 -61.10 3.76 -8.68
CA LEU A 15 -60.42 2.62 -8.06
C LEU A 15 -59.05 2.35 -8.70
N LEU A 16 -58.94 2.49 -10.02
CA LEU A 16 -57.69 2.29 -10.74
C LEU A 16 -56.66 3.38 -10.41
N VAL A 17 -57.10 4.64 -10.31
CA VAL A 17 -56.26 5.75 -9.84
C VAL A 17 -55.82 5.52 -8.40
N ALA A 18 -56.71 5.09 -7.51
CA ALA A 18 -56.36 4.77 -6.12
C ALA A 18 -55.32 3.64 -6.04
N LEU A 19 -55.44 2.62 -6.89
CA LEU A 19 -54.46 1.54 -6.98
C LEU A 19 -53.09 2.06 -7.45
N VAL A 20 -53.04 2.90 -8.48
CA VAL A 20 -51.79 3.51 -8.99
C VAL A 20 -51.14 4.40 -7.94
N VAL A 21 -51.92 5.22 -7.24
CA VAL A 21 -51.41 6.07 -6.14
C VAL A 21 -50.85 5.20 -5.01
N ASN A 22 -51.54 4.12 -4.64
CA ASN A 22 -51.04 3.20 -3.63
C ASN A 22 -49.76 2.46 -4.09
N ALA A 23 -49.69 2.07 -5.36
CA ALA A 23 -48.48 1.47 -5.94
C ALA A 23 -47.32 2.48 -5.92
N ALA A 24 -47.53 3.73 -6.31
CA ALA A 24 -46.51 4.78 -6.25
C ALA A 24 -46.05 5.06 -4.81
N ARG A 25 -46.97 5.05 -3.85
CA ARG A 25 -46.62 5.15 -2.41
C ARG A 25 -45.67 4.03 -2.00
N VAL A 26 -45.97 2.79 -2.35
CA VAL A 26 -45.12 1.64 -1.99
C VAL A 26 -43.78 1.66 -2.74
N GLN A 27 -43.81 1.89 -4.06
CA GLN A 27 -42.65 1.76 -4.95
C GLN A 27 -41.69 2.96 -4.94
N ILE A 28 -42.17 4.15 -4.54
CA ILE A 28 -41.36 5.38 -4.55
C ILE A 28 -41.12 5.89 -3.13
N VAL A 29 -42.19 6.04 -2.34
CA VAL A 29 -42.10 6.67 -1.01
C VAL A 29 -41.59 5.68 0.05
N GLN A 30 -42.14 4.46 0.08
CA GLN A 30 -41.79 3.44 1.08
C GLN A 30 -40.66 2.51 0.64
N LYS A 31 -40.21 2.59 -0.62
CA LYS A 31 -39.13 1.76 -1.15
C LYS A 31 -37.86 1.79 -0.29
N PRO A 32 -37.34 2.96 0.16
CA PRO A 32 -36.15 2.99 1.02
C PRO A 32 -36.34 2.24 2.36
N GLU A 33 -37.54 2.29 2.94
CA GLU A 33 -37.88 1.61 4.20
C GLU A 33 -37.92 0.08 4.02
N TYR A 34 -38.51 -0.38 2.91
CA TYR A 34 -38.58 -1.82 2.61
C TYR A 34 -37.25 -2.40 2.13
N ASP A 35 -36.49 -1.65 1.34
CA ASP A 35 -35.16 -2.07 0.86
C ASP A 35 -34.13 -2.09 2.00
N GLY A 36 -34.20 -1.13 2.93
CA GLY A 36 -33.32 -1.05 4.10
C GLY A 36 -33.72 -1.96 5.27
N ASN A 37 -34.84 -2.68 5.18
CA ASN A 37 -35.30 -3.56 6.25
C ASN A 37 -34.38 -4.79 6.39
N PRO A 38 -33.80 -5.09 7.58
CA PRO A 38 -32.93 -6.26 7.77
C PRO A 38 -33.58 -7.62 7.47
N ALA A 39 -34.91 -7.69 7.46
CA ALA A 39 -35.65 -8.90 7.07
C ALA A 39 -35.71 -9.11 5.53
N ASN A 40 -35.40 -8.08 4.74
CA ASN A 40 -35.41 -8.16 3.29
C ASN A 40 -34.11 -8.79 2.77
N ARG A 41 -34.13 -10.11 2.56
CA ARG A 41 -32.99 -10.86 2.01
C ARG A 41 -32.87 -10.81 0.49
N ARG A 42 -33.80 -10.16 -0.22
CA ARG A 42 -33.81 -10.15 -1.69
C ARG A 42 -32.55 -9.51 -2.28
N PRO A 43 -32.04 -8.37 -1.76
CA PRO A 43 -30.79 -7.78 -2.27
C PRO A 43 -29.59 -8.73 -2.13
N ASP A 44 -29.45 -9.39 -0.98
CA ASP A 44 -28.37 -10.35 -0.75
C ASP A 44 -28.50 -11.57 -1.66
N ILE A 45 -29.71 -12.13 -1.76
CA ILE A 45 -29.98 -13.25 -2.65
C ILE A 45 -29.64 -12.86 -4.09
N ALA A 46 -30.09 -11.70 -4.58
CA ALA A 46 -29.80 -11.23 -5.93
C ALA A 46 -28.28 -11.04 -6.16
N ARG A 47 -27.58 -10.46 -5.19
CA ARG A 47 -26.12 -10.26 -5.22
C ARG A 47 -25.34 -11.57 -5.31
N TYR A 48 -25.77 -12.62 -4.60
CA TYR A 48 -25.08 -13.92 -4.56
C TYR A 48 -25.69 -14.96 -5.51
N GLN A 49 -26.71 -14.60 -6.30
CA GLN A 49 -27.32 -15.46 -7.34
C GLN A 49 -26.48 -15.55 -8.61
N GLN A 50 -25.51 -14.65 -8.81
CA GLN A 50 -24.58 -14.66 -9.93
C GLN A 50 -23.12 -14.68 -9.44
N PRO A 51 -22.20 -15.24 -10.24
CA PRO A 51 -20.78 -15.18 -9.90
C PRO A 51 -20.28 -13.74 -9.92
N ARG A 52 -19.40 -13.38 -8.98
CA ARG A 52 -18.63 -12.13 -9.07
C ARG A 52 -17.59 -12.27 -10.17
N GLY A 53 -17.28 -11.16 -10.84
CA GLY A 53 -16.14 -11.09 -11.75
C GLY A 53 -14.82 -11.20 -10.99
N ASP A 54 -13.71 -11.39 -11.69
CA ASP A 54 -12.45 -11.85 -11.12
C ASP A 54 -11.42 -10.75 -10.99
N ILE A 55 -10.55 -10.90 -10.00
CA ILE A 55 -9.35 -10.07 -9.83
C ILE A 55 -8.21 -10.82 -10.51
N LEU A 56 -7.54 -10.14 -11.44
CA LEU A 56 -6.53 -10.71 -12.34
C LEU A 56 -5.14 -10.17 -11.98
N VAL A 57 -4.16 -11.07 -11.90
CA VAL A 57 -2.73 -10.79 -11.73
C VAL A 57 -1.98 -11.40 -12.92
N GLY A 58 -1.27 -10.57 -13.69
CA GLY A 58 -0.61 -11.05 -14.92
C GLY A 58 -1.57 -11.73 -15.91
N GLY A 59 -2.84 -11.29 -15.96
CA GLY A 59 -3.88 -11.90 -16.80
C GLY A 59 -4.47 -13.22 -16.27
N ARG A 60 -4.06 -13.69 -15.09
CA ARG A 60 -4.59 -14.90 -14.45
C ARG A 60 -5.52 -14.53 -13.29
N ALA A 61 -6.67 -15.17 -13.22
CA ALA A 61 -7.61 -14.96 -12.12
C ALA A 61 -7.02 -15.49 -10.81
N VAL A 62 -6.94 -14.64 -9.79
CA VAL A 62 -6.55 -15.01 -8.42
C VAL A 62 -7.76 -15.11 -7.48
N THR A 63 -8.92 -14.71 -7.98
CA THR A 63 -10.21 -14.95 -7.35
C THR A 63 -11.13 -15.69 -8.31
N GLY A 64 -12.23 -16.24 -7.78
CA GLY A 64 -13.25 -16.94 -8.53
C GLY A 64 -14.56 -17.01 -7.77
N SER A 65 -15.55 -17.71 -8.31
CA SER A 65 -16.83 -17.96 -7.64
C SER A 65 -17.20 -19.43 -7.73
N ARG A 66 -17.59 -20.05 -6.62
CA ARG A 66 -18.03 -21.45 -6.52
C ARG A 66 -19.53 -21.50 -6.24
N ASP A 67 -20.26 -22.26 -7.06
CA ASP A 67 -21.67 -22.56 -6.84
C ASP A 67 -21.83 -23.58 -5.70
N THR A 68 -22.51 -23.18 -4.62
CA THR A 68 -22.81 -24.01 -3.46
C THR A 68 -24.18 -24.69 -3.56
N GLY A 69 -25.03 -24.27 -4.50
CA GLY A 69 -26.43 -24.69 -4.58
C GLY A 69 -27.33 -24.13 -3.46
N GLU A 70 -26.80 -23.30 -2.55
CA GLU A 70 -27.57 -22.67 -1.48
C GLU A 70 -28.35 -21.44 -1.97
N HIS A 71 -29.18 -20.85 -1.10
CA HIS A 71 -29.91 -19.61 -1.42
C HIS A 71 -28.96 -18.44 -1.75
N LEU A 72 -27.81 -18.36 -1.08
CA LEU A 72 -26.68 -17.51 -1.48
C LEU A 72 -25.73 -18.37 -2.32
N ARG A 73 -26.09 -18.49 -3.61
CA ARG A 73 -25.59 -19.53 -4.52
C ARG A 73 -24.08 -19.50 -4.71
N TYR A 74 -23.47 -18.33 -4.84
CA TYR A 74 -22.04 -18.22 -5.12
C TYR A 74 -21.24 -17.77 -3.89
N GLU A 75 -20.26 -18.59 -3.51
CA GLU A 75 -19.19 -18.22 -2.56
C GLU A 75 -17.93 -17.83 -3.33
N ARG A 76 -17.18 -16.86 -2.80
CA ARG A 76 -15.91 -16.44 -3.39
C ARG A 76 -14.83 -17.50 -3.18
N THR A 77 -13.94 -17.68 -4.16
CA THR A 77 -12.75 -18.53 -4.07
C THR A 77 -11.48 -17.72 -4.30
N TYR A 78 -10.35 -18.19 -3.77
CA TYR A 78 -9.08 -17.47 -3.83
C TYR A 78 -7.93 -18.43 -4.15
N ALA A 79 -7.28 -18.24 -5.30
CA ALA A 79 -6.06 -18.96 -5.64
C ALA A 79 -4.87 -18.29 -4.94
N ASP A 80 -4.01 -19.09 -4.30
CA ASP A 80 -2.92 -18.59 -3.44
C ASP A 80 -3.40 -17.53 -2.43
N GLY A 81 -4.59 -17.73 -1.84
CA GLY A 81 -5.31 -16.75 -1.02
C GLY A 81 -4.44 -15.95 -0.03
N PRO A 82 -3.63 -16.60 0.84
CA PRO A 82 -2.73 -15.88 1.76
C PRO A 82 -1.74 -14.93 1.09
N MET A 83 -1.27 -15.24 -0.11
CA MET A 83 -0.30 -14.40 -0.84
C MET A 83 -0.96 -13.13 -1.40
N TYR A 84 -2.22 -13.21 -1.82
CA TYR A 84 -2.95 -12.10 -2.43
C TYR A 84 -3.94 -11.41 -1.50
N ALA A 85 -4.20 -11.92 -0.29
CA ALA A 85 -5.14 -11.31 0.66
C ALA A 85 -4.87 -9.82 0.96
N PRO A 86 -3.62 -9.32 1.05
CA PRO A 86 -3.35 -7.89 1.20
C PRO A 86 -3.72 -7.02 -0.01
N ILE A 87 -4.05 -7.63 -1.14
CA ILE A 87 -4.49 -6.98 -2.38
C ILE A 87 -5.99 -7.18 -2.56
N THR A 88 -6.45 -8.44 -2.56
CA THR A 88 -7.85 -8.79 -2.80
C THR A 88 -8.73 -8.37 -1.64
N GLY A 89 -8.27 -8.53 -0.40
CA GLY A 89 -9.14 -8.61 0.76
C GLY A 89 -9.98 -9.89 0.73
N PHE A 90 -11.18 -9.81 1.27
CA PHE A 90 -12.17 -10.88 1.20
C PHE A 90 -13.54 -10.34 0.75
N ALA A 91 -14.36 -11.21 0.18
CA ALA A 91 -15.79 -11.02 -0.03
C ALA A 91 -16.55 -12.12 0.71
N SER A 92 -17.25 -11.73 1.77
CA SER A 92 -17.96 -12.62 2.68
C SER A 92 -19.46 -12.38 2.61
N GLN A 93 -20.23 -13.46 2.52
CA GLN A 93 -21.69 -13.43 2.67
C GLN A 93 -22.13 -12.98 4.07
N ALA A 94 -21.29 -13.14 5.10
CA ALA A 94 -21.61 -12.75 6.47
C ALA A 94 -20.94 -11.44 6.93
N TYR A 95 -19.76 -11.11 6.40
CA TYR A 95 -18.90 -10.04 6.91
C TYR A 95 -18.61 -8.92 5.91
N GLY A 96 -19.27 -8.92 4.75
CA GLY A 96 -19.09 -7.88 3.74
C GLY A 96 -17.79 -8.02 2.93
N THR A 97 -17.28 -6.91 2.41
CA THR A 97 -16.09 -6.89 1.54
C THR A 97 -14.97 -6.00 2.10
N THR A 98 -13.73 -6.28 1.73
CA THR A 98 -12.55 -5.46 2.08
C THR A 98 -11.60 -5.24 0.90
N LEU A 99 -10.73 -4.24 0.98
CA LEU A 99 -9.67 -3.95 -0.02
C LEU A 99 -10.21 -3.90 -1.46
N LEU A 100 -9.61 -4.58 -2.45
CA LEU A 100 -10.10 -4.53 -3.83
C LEU A 100 -11.50 -5.11 -3.99
N GLU A 101 -11.86 -6.16 -3.24
CA GLU A 101 -13.23 -6.70 -3.25
C GLU A 101 -14.27 -5.65 -2.82
N HIS A 102 -13.87 -4.67 -2.01
CA HIS A 102 -14.72 -3.55 -1.59
C HIS A 102 -14.62 -2.35 -2.53
N ALA A 103 -13.40 -1.94 -2.89
CA ALA A 103 -13.18 -0.76 -3.71
C ALA A 103 -13.80 -0.91 -5.10
N GLU A 104 -13.77 -2.12 -5.65
CA GLU A 104 -14.34 -2.46 -6.96
C GLU A 104 -15.65 -3.26 -6.81
N ASP A 105 -16.34 -3.14 -5.68
CA ASP A 105 -17.53 -3.95 -5.36
C ASP A 105 -18.63 -3.83 -6.42
N GLY A 106 -18.90 -2.60 -6.87
CA GLY A 106 -19.90 -2.34 -7.90
C GLY A 106 -19.58 -3.08 -9.20
N LEU A 107 -18.34 -3.00 -9.66
CA LEU A 107 -17.88 -3.66 -10.87
C LEU A 107 -17.92 -5.19 -10.71
N LEU A 108 -17.28 -5.72 -9.66
CA LEU A 108 -17.15 -7.15 -9.41
C LEU A 108 -18.51 -7.83 -9.19
N SER A 109 -19.49 -7.13 -8.61
CA SER A 109 -20.84 -7.64 -8.38
C SER A 109 -21.79 -7.48 -9.57
N GLY A 110 -21.42 -6.70 -10.59
CA GLY A 110 -22.30 -6.39 -11.72
C GLY A 110 -23.26 -5.21 -11.48
N ALA A 111 -23.16 -4.55 -10.32
CA ALA A 111 -24.00 -3.41 -9.95
C ALA A 111 -23.53 -2.08 -10.57
N ASP A 112 -22.32 -2.03 -11.14
CA ASP A 112 -21.80 -0.82 -11.79
C ASP A 112 -22.62 -0.47 -13.05
N PRO A 113 -23.18 0.76 -13.14
CA PRO A 113 -23.92 1.21 -14.32
C PRO A 113 -23.13 1.15 -15.63
N MET A 114 -21.80 1.26 -15.59
CA MET A 114 -20.93 1.17 -16.77
C MET A 114 -20.90 -0.22 -17.40
N LEU A 115 -21.39 -1.24 -16.69
CA LEU A 115 -21.58 -2.59 -17.22
C LEU A 115 -22.88 -2.73 -18.03
N ALA A 116 -23.83 -1.82 -17.88
CA ALA A 116 -25.12 -1.88 -18.58
C ALA A 116 -24.96 -1.52 -20.07
N PRO A 117 -25.62 -2.25 -21.00
CA PRO A 117 -25.61 -1.90 -22.42
C PRO A 117 -26.27 -0.54 -22.72
N LEU A 118 -27.27 -0.18 -21.90
CA LEU A 118 -28.03 1.06 -21.99
C LEU A 118 -28.22 1.65 -20.58
N PRO A 119 -28.02 2.97 -20.38
CA PRO A 119 -28.31 3.61 -19.09
C PRO A 119 -29.76 3.35 -18.65
N LEU A 120 -29.97 3.05 -17.37
CA LEU A 120 -31.28 2.80 -16.74
C LEU A 120 -32.03 1.54 -17.24
N TRP A 121 -31.47 0.74 -18.16
CA TRP A 121 -32.13 -0.48 -18.65
C TRP A 121 -32.32 -1.53 -17.55
N ASN A 122 -31.35 -1.62 -16.64
CA ASN A 122 -31.40 -2.54 -15.50
C ASN A 122 -32.41 -2.08 -14.44
N ASP A 123 -32.64 -0.77 -14.31
CA ASP A 123 -33.66 -0.22 -13.41
C ASP A 123 -35.08 -0.52 -13.92
N VAL A 124 -35.25 -0.64 -15.24
CA VAL A 124 -36.53 -0.99 -15.87
C VAL A 124 -36.78 -2.50 -15.91
N THR A 125 -35.73 -3.30 -16.15
CA THR A 125 -35.86 -4.76 -16.37
C THR A 125 -35.57 -5.60 -15.14
N GLY A 126 -34.97 -5.04 -14.09
CA GLY A 126 -34.42 -5.80 -12.97
C GLY A 126 -33.25 -6.72 -13.35
N ALA A 127 -32.76 -6.62 -14.59
CA ALA A 127 -31.66 -7.43 -15.09
C ALA A 127 -30.36 -7.05 -14.37
N HIS A 128 -29.62 -8.06 -13.92
CA HIS A 128 -28.29 -7.87 -13.33
C HIS A 128 -27.25 -8.11 -14.42
N ASN A 129 -26.30 -7.19 -14.58
CA ASN A 129 -25.18 -7.42 -15.46
C ASN A 129 -24.27 -8.49 -14.84
N PRO A 130 -23.61 -9.32 -15.67
CA PRO A 130 -22.47 -10.10 -15.19
C PRO A 130 -21.43 -9.21 -14.53
N GLY A 131 -20.79 -9.70 -13.47
CA GLY A 131 -19.67 -9.01 -12.84
C GLY A 131 -18.53 -8.76 -13.83
N GLY A 132 -17.90 -7.59 -13.71
CA GLY A 132 -16.69 -7.25 -14.46
C GLY A 132 -15.41 -7.68 -13.73
N ASP A 133 -14.31 -7.75 -14.47
CA ASP A 133 -13.01 -8.16 -13.95
C ASP A 133 -12.11 -6.96 -13.65
N VAL A 134 -11.25 -7.10 -12.64
CA VAL A 134 -10.27 -6.09 -12.23
C VAL A 134 -8.87 -6.61 -12.57
N VAL A 135 -8.18 -5.95 -13.49
CA VAL A 135 -6.77 -6.25 -13.80
C VAL A 135 -5.88 -5.40 -12.91
N THR A 136 -5.07 -6.04 -12.09
CA THR A 136 -4.14 -5.37 -11.19
C THR A 136 -2.82 -5.00 -11.88
N THR A 137 -2.05 -4.13 -11.23
CA THR A 137 -0.67 -3.79 -11.62
C THR A 137 0.37 -4.79 -11.10
N ILE A 138 -0.05 -5.74 -10.26
CA ILE A 138 0.81 -6.70 -9.56
C ILE A 138 1.52 -7.61 -10.56
N ASP A 139 2.82 -7.75 -10.34
CA ASP A 139 3.64 -8.76 -10.97
C ASP A 139 3.62 -10.04 -10.10
N GLY A 140 3.17 -11.14 -10.69
CA GLY A 140 2.99 -12.39 -9.96
C GLY A 140 4.30 -13.01 -9.46
N ALA A 141 5.41 -12.81 -10.17
CA ALA A 141 6.72 -13.32 -9.76
C ALA A 141 7.28 -12.46 -8.61
N ALA A 142 7.18 -11.14 -8.71
CA ALA A 142 7.58 -10.20 -7.65
C ALA A 142 6.76 -10.41 -6.36
N GLN A 143 5.44 -10.59 -6.48
CA GLN A 143 4.56 -10.88 -5.34
C GLN A 143 4.95 -12.18 -4.64
N ARG A 144 5.24 -13.24 -5.42
CA ARG A 144 5.67 -14.54 -4.88
C ARG A 144 7.03 -14.45 -4.20
N ALA A 145 8.01 -13.82 -4.85
CA ALA A 145 9.33 -13.60 -4.29
C ALA A 145 9.27 -12.80 -2.97
N ALA A 146 8.40 -11.78 -2.89
CA ALA A 146 8.18 -11.02 -1.67
C ALA A 146 7.55 -11.87 -0.54
N PHE A 147 6.52 -12.67 -0.88
CA PHE A 147 5.79 -13.50 0.10
C PHE A 147 6.64 -14.64 0.65
N GLU A 148 7.29 -15.40 -0.23
CA GLU A 148 8.22 -16.47 0.16
C GLU A 148 9.46 -15.90 0.85
N GLY A 149 9.93 -14.74 0.36
CA GLY A 149 11.03 -13.99 0.95
C GLY A 149 10.76 -13.57 2.39
N LEU A 150 9.55 -13.13 2.74
CA LEU A 150 9.18 -12.89 4.16
C LEU A 150 8.99 -14.20 4.93
N GLY A 151 8.35 -15.19 4.30
CA GLY A 151 8.03 -16.48 4.92
C GLY A 151 7.19 -16.29 6.19
N GLY A 152 7.56 -17.00 7.27
CA GLY A 152 6.86 -16.92 8.56
C GLY A 152 7.14 -15.65 9.39
N ARG A 153 8.01 -14.74 8.92
CA ARG A 153 8.35 -13.52 9.66
C ARG A 153 7.23 -12.51 9.53
N LYS A 154 6.91 -11.80 10.62
CA LYS A 154 5.96 -10.68 10.58
C LYS A 154 6.60 -9.49 9.86
N GLY A 155 5.89 -8.87 8.92
CA GLY A 155 6.46 -7.80 8.11
C GLY A 155 5.61 -7.43 6.90
N ALA A 156 6.19 -6.64 6.01
CA ALA A 156 5.57 -6.26 4.76
C ALA A 156 6.61 -5.91 3.68
N VAL A 157 6.19 -6.07 2.43
CA VAL A 157 6.91 -5.60 1.25
C VAL A 157 5.98 -4.74 0.40
N ALA A 158 6.48 -3.61 -0.07
CA ALA A 158 5.88 -2.86 -1.16
C ALA A 158 6.92 -2.68 -2.27
N ALA A 159 6.54 -2.97 -3.50
CA ALA A 159 7.34 -2.72 -4.69
C ALA A 159 6.56 -1.87 -5.68
N VAL A 160 7.20 -0.85 -6.24
CA VAL A 160 6.60 0.07 -7.21
C VAL A 160 7.53 0.27 -8.41
N GLU A 161 6.95 0.43 -9.58
CA GLU A 161 7.69 0.84 -10.79
C GLU A 161 7.91 2.36 -10.77
N PRO A 162 9.16 2.86 -10.73
CA PRO A 162 9.42 4.30 -10.64
C PRO A 162 8.84 5.10 -11.82
N ALA A 163 8.88 4.54 -13.02
CA ALA A 163 8.49 5.22 -14.25
C ALA A 163 6.99 5.45 -14.38
N THR A 164 6.14 4.69 -13.69
CA THR A 164 4.67 4.73 -13.85
C THR A 164 3.90 4.90 -12.54
N GLY A 165 4.45 4.46 -11.41
CA GLY A 165 3.74 4.32 -10.15
C GLY A 165 2.94 3.00 -10.04
N ARG A 166 3.12 2.04 -10.95
CA ARG A 166 2.51 0.71 -10.82
C ARG A 166 2.98 0.04 -9.53
N ILE A 167 2.06 -0.45 -8.72
CA ILE A 167 2.39 -1.32 -7.58
C ILE A 167 2.65 -2.73 -8.12
N LEU A 168 3.90 -3.16 -8.08
CA LEU A 168 4.34 -4.47 -8.60
C LEU A 168 4.17 -5.58 -7.56
N ALA A 169 4.32 -5.26 -6.27
CA ALA A 169 4.07 -6.20 -5.18
C ALA A 169 3.56 -5.46 -3.94
N LEU A 170 2.63 -6.09 -3.23
CA LEU A 170 2.09 -5.60 -1.96
C LEU A 170 1.81 -6.78 -1.03
N VAL A 171 2.75 -7.06 -0.13
CA VAL A 171 2.75 -8.24 0.75
C VAL A 171 2.68 -7.81 2.21
N SER A 172 1.91 -8.55 3.01
CA SER A 172 1.84 -8.45 4.47
C SER A 172 1.89 -9.85 5.07
N THR A 173 2.71 -10.04 6.09
CA THR A 173 2.82 -11.30 6.84
C THR A 173 2.76 -11.04 8.36
N PRO A 174 2.19 -11.97 9.16
CA PRO A 174 1.40 -13.11 8.71
C PRO A 174 0.13 -12.65 7.97
N SER A 175 -0.31 -13.48 7.02
CA SER A 175 -1.52 -13.27 6.22
C SER A 175 -2.61 -14.27 6.64
N TYR A 176 -3.73 -14.30 5.94
CA TYR A 176 -4.85 -15.22 6.18
C TYR A 176 -5.39 -15.76 4.86
N ASP A 177 -6.09 -16.89 4.92
CA ASP A 177 -6.85 -17.39 3.76
C ASP A 177 -8.25 -16.73 3.72
N PRO A 178 -8.51 -15.81 2.77
CA PRO A 178 -9.81 -15.15 2.62
C PRO A 178 -10.94 -16.09 2.21
N GLN A 179 -10.64 -17.25 1.61
CA GLN A 179 -11.66 -18.23 1.22
C GLN A 179 -12.43 -18.75 2.44
N LEU A 180 -11.75 -18.87 3.59
CA LEU A 180 -12.36 -19.31 4.84
C LEU A 180 -13.40 -18.33 5.41
N LEU A 181 -13.50 -17.11 4.85
CA LEU A 181 -14.49 -16.10 5.22
C LEU A 181 -15.62 -15.95 4.20
N SER A 182 -15.56 -16.65 3.06
CA SER A 182 -16.41 -16.32 1.90
C SER A 182 -17.90 -16.62 2.09
N GLY A 183 -18.24 -17.69 2.81
CA GLY A 183 -19.61 -18.10 3.10
C GLY A 183 -20.24 -17.47 4.34
N ASN A 184 -21.41 -17.98 4.72
CA ASN A 184 -22.16 -17.58 5.92
C ASN A 184 -22.24 -18.66 7.01
N SER A 185 -21.45 -19.73 6.88
CA SER A 185 -21.48 -20.89 7.77
C SER A 185 -20.90 -20.62 9.16
N THR A 186 -21.22 -21.47 10.14
CA THR A 186 -20.61 -21.46 11.47
C THR A 186 -19.08 -21.58 11.42
N ALA A 187 -18.53 -22.24 10.38
CA ALA A 187 -17.09 -22.32 10.16
C ALA A 187 -16.47 -20.96 9.79
N ALA A 188 -17.15 -20.18 8.94
CA ALA A 188 -16.75 -18.81 8.62
C ALA A 188 -16.78 -17.94 9.88
N THR A 189 -17.80 -18.09 10.74
CA THR A 189 -17.88 -17.37 12.03
C THR A 189 -16.74 -17.72 12.98
N ARG A 190 -16.37 -18.99 13.12
CA ARG A 190 -15.21 -19.39 13.93
C ARG A 190 -13.91 -18.80 13.38
N THR A 191 -13.75 -18.80 12.05
CA THR A 191 -12.56 -18.20 11.41
C THR A 191 -12.50 -16.71 11.64
N TRP A 192 -13.61 -15.99 11.47
CA TRP A 192 -13.71 -14.56 11.75
C TRP A 192 -13.31 -14.23 13.18
N ASN A 193 -13.86 -14.95 14.17
CA ASN A 193 -13.53 -14.73 15.58
C ASN A 193 -12.05 -15.01 15.86
N ARG A 194 -11.49 -16.08 15.30
CA ARG A 194 -10.06 -16.42 15.42
C ARG A 194 -9.17 -15.32 14.84
N LEU A 195 -9.41 -14.88 13.60
CA LEU A 195 -8.58 -13.87 12.93
C LEU A 195 -8.64 -12.50 13.63
N ASN A 196 -9.79 -12.12 14.20
CA ASN A 196 -9.94 -10.88 14.96
C ASN A 196 -9.27 -10.94 16.34
N ALA A 197 -9.36 -12.09 17.02
CA ALA A 197 -8.73 -12.33 18.32
C ALA A 197 -7.20 -12.51 18.22
N ASP A 198 -6.69 -12.87 17.05
CA ASP A 198 -5.27 -13.11 16.82
C ASP A 198 -4.42 -11.86 17.18
N PRO A 199 -3.43 -12.00 18.08
CA PRO A 199 -2.55 -10.89 18.47
C PRO A 199 -1.63 -10.46 17.32
N ASP A 200 -1.35 -11.35 16.37
CA ASP A 200 -0.53 -11.05 15.20
C ASP A 200 -1.32 -10.38 14.08
N LYS A 201 -2.61 -10.13 14.23
CA LYS A 201 -3.44 -9.34 13.30
C LYS A 201 -3.20 -9.72 11.83
N PRO A 202 -3.48 -10.97 11.43
CA PRO A 202 -3.20 -11.45 10.07
C PRO A 202 -4.02 -10.74 8.98
N MET A 203 -5.18 -10.17 9.33
CA MET A 203 -6.00 -9.36 8.40
C MET A 203 -5.50 -7.91 8.21
N LEU A 204 -4.48 -7.48 8.97
CA LEU A 204 -3.91 -6.14 8.81
C LEU A 204 -2.98 -6.12 7.58
N ASN A 205 -3.30 -5.26 6.61
CA ASN A 205 -2.36 -4.95 5.54
C ASN A 205 -1.26 -4.01 6.05
N ARG A 206 -0.13 -4.57 6.48
CA ARG A 206 1.01 -3.81 7.03
C ARG A 206 1.69 -2.92 6.01
N ALA A 207 1.60 -3.23 4.72
CA ALA A 207 2.25 -2.46 3.66
C ALA A 207 1.64 -1.06 3.49
N VAL A 208 0.35 -0.90 3.84
CA VAL A 208 -0.39 0.36 3.64
C VAL A 208 -1.09 0.86 4.90
N SER A 209 -1.49 0.01 5.83
CA SER A 209 -2.32 0.38 7.00
C SER A 209 -1.53 0.49 8.30
N ARG A 210 -0.25 0.09 8.33
CA ARG A 210 0.61 0.18 9.52
C ARG A 210 1.79 1.10 9.26
N THR A 211 2.06 1.97 10.23
CA THR A 211 3.24 2.85 10.21
C THR A 211 4.28 2.40 11.23
N TYR A 212 5.54 2.47 10.82
CA TYR A 212 6.71 2.11 11.63
C TYR A 212 7.70 3.27 11.62
N PRO A 213 8.55 3.43 12.66
CA PRO A 213 9.70 4.30 12.54
C PRO A 213 10.59 3.81 11.37
N PRO A 214 10.87 4.64 10.35
CA PRO A 214 11.69 4.24 9.21
C PRO A 214 13.18 4.11 9.56
N GLY A 215 13.61 4.70 10.68
CA GLY A 215 15.02 4.72 11.10
C GLY A 215 15.93 5.23 9.99
N SER A 216 17.10 4.61 9.85
CA SER A 216 18.12 5.06 8.89
C SER A 216 17.70 5.04 7.41
N THR A 217 16.57 4.44 7.04
CA THR A 217 16.03 4.61 5.67
C THR A 217 15.52 6.02 5.40
N PHE A 218 15.09 6.76 6.43
CA PHE A 218 14.68 8.16 6.32
C PHE A 218 15.85 9.11 6.02
N LYS A 219 17.09 8.68 6.24
CA LYS A 219 18.30 9.45 5.88
C LYS A 219 18.36 9.79 4.39
N VAL A 220 17.65 9.04 3.54
CA VAL A 220 17.45 9.40 2.12
C VAL A 220 16.73 10.74 1.98
N VAL A 221 15.65 10.95 2.73
CA VAL A 221 14.89 12.23 2.76
C VAL A 221 15.76 13.34 3.34
N THR A 222 16.49 13.07 4.42
CA THR A 222 17.41 14.05 5.04
C THR A 222 18.56 14.44 4.12
N ALA A 223 19.16 13.49 3.41
CA ALA A 223 20.19 13.78 2.41
C ALA A 223 19.62 14.60 1.25
N ALA A 224 18.42 14.28 0.75
CA ALA A 224 17.75 15.07 -0.28
C ALA A 224 17.57 16.53 0.18
N ALA A 225 17.06 16.73 1.39
CA ALA A 225 16.86 18.06 1.97
C ALA A 225 18.18 18.84 2.11
N ALA A 226 19.24 18.18 2.61
CA ALA A 226 20.55 18.81 2.81
C ALA A 226 21.24 19.19 1.50
N LEU A 227 21.10 18.35 0.46
CA LEU A 227 21.65 18.62 -0.87
C LEU A 227 20.89 19.75 -1.57
N ASP A 228 19.56 19.73 -1.56
CA ASP A 228 18.75 20.77 -2.22
C ASP A 228 18.84 22.13 -1.52
N ALA A 229 18.97 22.14 -0.19
CA ALA A 229 19.22 23.35 0.59
C ALA A 229 20.66 23.88 0.43
N GLY A 230 21.56 23.10 -0.20
CA GLY A 230 22.97 23.47 -0.38
C GLY A 230 23.78 23.48 0.92
N VAL A 231 23.30 22.79 1.97
CA VAL A 231 24.02 22.52 3.22
C VAL A 231 25.21 21.61 2.93
N VAL A 232 25.03 20.62 2.06
CA VAL A 232 26.10 19.81 1.49
C VAL A 232 26.24 20.13 0.01
N ARG A 233 27.47 20.49 -0.41
CA ARG A 233 27.77 20.84 -1.81
C ARG A 233 28.70 19.82 -2.46
N ASP A 234 29.58 19.26 -1.66
CA ASP A 234 30.56 18.23 -2.01
C ASP A 234 30.26 16.99 -1.15
N LEU A 235 30.12 15.83 -1.80
CA LEU A 235 29.78 14.57 -1.13
C LEU A 235 30.93 14.04 -0.28
N ASP A 236 32.16 14.40 -0.64
CA ASP A 236 33.42 13.87 -0.09
C ASP A 236 34.07 14.84 0.91
N ALA A 237 33.55 16.06 1.02
CA ALA A 237 34.01 17.03 2.01
C ALA A 237 33.59 16.63 3.44
N PRO A 238 34.46 16.87 4.45
CA PRO A 238 34.12 16.62 5.84
C PRO A 238 32.88 17.41 6.30
N THR A 239 31.91 16.73 6.91
CA THR A 239 30.67 17.36 7.38
C THR A 239 30.83 18.16 8.68
N ARG A 240 32.01 18.09 9.31
CA ARG A 240 32.32 18.70 10.62
C ARG A 240 31.33 18.24 11.69
N SER A 241 31.13 16.93 11.77
CA SER A 241 30.15 16.28 12.64
C SER A 241 30.88 15.57 13.78
N PRO A 242 30.61 15.94 15.05
CA PRO A 242 31.26 15.28 16.17
C PRO A 242 30.70 13.87 16.38
N ASP A 243 31.53 13.01 16.95
CA ASP A 243 31.13 11.67 17.40
C ASP A 243 31.69 11.43 18.82
N PRO A 244 30.83 11.30 19.85
CA PRO A 244 29.36 11.37 19.80
C PRO A 244 28.84 12.80 19.58
N TYR A 245 27.59 12.94 19.12
CA TYR A 245 26.93 14.24 18.95
C TYR A 245 25.97 14.52 20.11
N THR A 246 26.24 15.57 20.89
CA THR A 246 25.31 16.01 21.94
C THR A 246 24.13 16.77 21.30
N LEU A 247 22.92 16.25 21.47
CA LEU A 247 21.73 16.88 20.90
C LEU A 247 21.50 18.28 21.51
N PRO A 248 21.27 19.32 20.68
CA PRO A 248 21.19 20.70 21.17
C PRO A 248 20.12 20.91 22.24
N GLY A 249 20.46 21.63 23.31
CA GLY A 249 19.53 21.89 24.42
C GLY A 249 19.37 20.73 25.39
N THR A 250 20.16 19.65 25.25
CA THR A 250 20.09 18.46 26.12
C THR A 250 21.48 18.02 26.57
N ARG A 251 21.53 17.00 27.46
CA ARG A 251 22.76 16.26 27.79
C ARG A 251 22.84 14.91 27.05
N THR A 252 21.89 14.64 26.17
CA THR A 252 21.76 13.35 25.47
C THR A 252 22.80 13.26 24.36
N LYS A 253 23.64 12.22 24.43
CA LYS A 253 24.64 11.92 23.40
C LYS A 253 24.04 10.94 22.39
N LEU A 254 23.95 11.35 21.14
CA LEU A 254 23.64 10.47 20.02
C LEU A 254 24.91 9.75 19.58
N THR A 255 24.81 8.43 19.43
CA THR A 255 25.91 7.54 19.02
C THR A 255 25.61 6.90 17.67
N ASN A 256 26.64 6.35 17.05
CA ASN A 256 26.54 5.60 15.80
C ASN A 256 26.66 4.09 16.08
N GLU A 257 26.09 3.27 15.20
CA GLU A 257 26.35 1.82 15.21
C GLU A 257 27.71 1.46 14.60
N ALA A 258 28.21 2.28 13.68
CA ALA A 258 29.50 2.12 13.03
C ALA A 258 30.55 3.09 13.60
N ASP A 259 31.82 2.68 13.53
CA ASP A 259 32.97 3.54 13.83
C ASP A 259 33.29 4.49 12.66
N GLY A 260 34.17 5.48 12.88
CA GLY A 260 34.66 6.36 11.82
C GLY A 260 33.70 7.50 11.43
N CYS A 261 32.62 7.72 12.18
CA CYS A 261 31.62 8.74 11.86
C CYS A 261 32.01 10.18 12.24
N ARG A 262 33.12 10.37 12.96
CA ARG A 262 33.63 11.72 13.27
C ARG A 262 34.11 12.39 12.00
N ASP A 263 33.54 13.54 11.69
CA ASP A 263 33.85 14.36 10.51
C ASP A 263 33.73 13.64 9.17
N ALA A 264 33.08 12.46 9.15
CA ALA A 264 32.82 11.70 7.95
C ALA A 264 32.15 12.57 6.87
N SER A 265 32.50 12.30 5.62
CA SER A 265 31.86 12.89 4.46
C SER A 265 30.40 12.44 4.35
N LEU A 266 29.57 13.10 3.53
CA LEU A 266 28.18 12.63 3.32
C LEU A 266 28.20 11.23 2.70
N ARG A 267 29.17 10.92 1.83
CA ARG A 267 29.33 9.60 1.23
C ARG A 267 29.53 8.51 2.27
N GLU A 268 30.61 8.62 3.05
CA GLU A 268 30.95 7.64 4.09
C GLU A 268 29.83 7.54 5.13
N ALA A 269 29.27 8.68 5.53
CA ALA A 269 28.17 8.72 6.49
C ALA A 269 26.91 8.03 5.98
N PHE A 270 26.62 8.11 4.69
CA PHE A 270 25.46 7.46 4.09
C PHE A 270 25.67 5.93 3.97
N GLU A 271 26.87 5.51 3.54
CA GLU A 271 27.29 4.11 3.40
C GLU A 271 27.30 3.35 4.73
N TRP A 272 27.95 3.94 5.73
CA TRP A 272 28.09 3.40 7.10
C TRP A 272 26.99 3.86 8.04
N SER A 273 26.04 4.65 7.54
CA SER A 273 24.82 5.02 8.25
C SER A 273 25.04 5.81 9.55
N CYS A 274 25.96 6.77 9.55
CA CYS A 274 26.31 7.59 10.73
C CYS A 274 25.15 8.47 11.23
N ASN A 275 24.51 8.11 12.34
CA ASN A 275 23.43 8.88 12.98
C ASN A 275 23.81 10.33 13.32
N THR A 276 25.01 10.53 13.87
CA THR A 276 25.55 11.84 14.29
C THR A 276 25.55 12.85 13.14
N VAL A 277 26.03 12.45 11.97
CA VAL A 277 26.07 13.27 10.75
C VAL A 277 24.65 13.64 10.31
N PHE A 278 23.75 12.67 10.16
CA PHE A 278 22.39 12.93 9.66
C PHE A 278 21.52 13.74 10.64
N ALA A 279 21.68 13.52 11.94
CA ALA A 279 21.00 14.34 12.94
C ALA A 279 21.46 15.80 12.86
N LYS A 280 22.78 16.03 12.72
CA LYS A 280 23.33 17.38 12.52
C LYS A 280 22.85 18.00 11.21
N LEU A 281 22.89 17.27 10.10
CA LEU A 281 22.42 17.75 8.79
C LEU A 281 20.95 18.18 8.82
N GLY A 282 20.08 17.38 9.43
CA GLY A 282 18.67 17.74 9.56
C GLY A 282 18.44 18.99 10.43
N ILE A 283 19.26 19.18 11.47
CA ILE A 283 19.27 20.41 12.27
C ILE A 283 19.77 21.61 11.47
N ASP A 284 20.79 21.43 10.64
CA ASP A 284 21.38 22.50 9.79
C ASP A 284 20.42 22.92 8.67
N VAL A 285 19.65 21.97 8.10
CA VAL A 285 18.53 22.26 7.18
C VAL A 285 17.39 22.99 7.90
N GLY A 286 17.11 22.61 9.14
CA GLY A 286 16.08 23.20 9.98
C GLY A 286 14.67 22.63 9.72
N VAL A 287 13.78 22.82 10.71
CA VAL A 287 12.45 22.18 10.75
C VAL A 287 11.60 22.48 9.52
N ARG A 288 11.65 23.72 9.00
CA ARG A 288 10.87 24.11 7.81
C ARG A 288 11.34 23.39 6.55
N GLY A 289 12.65 23.33 6.32
CA GLY A 289 13.23 22.65 5.15
C GLY A 289 13.00 21.14 5.19
N MET A 290 13.18 20.54 6.37
CA MET A 290 12.90 19.11 6.58
C MET A 290 11.42 18.77 6.41
N THR A 291 10.52 19.60 6.95
CA THR A 291 9.06 19.41 6.80
C THR A 291 8.66 19.51 5.34
N ALA A 292 9.07 20.57 4.63
CA ALA A 292 8.75 20.76 3.23
C ALA A 292 9.26 19.60 2.36
N THR A 293 10.47 19.10 2.65
CA THR A 293 11.02 17.94 1.95
C THR A 293 10.20 16.68 2.24
N ALA A 294 9.93 16.37 3.51
CA ALA A 294 9.14 15.20 3.89
C ALA A 294 7.73 15.22 3.26
N GLU A 295 7.06 16.36 3.27
CA GLU A 295 5.76 16.56 2.62
C GLU A 295 5.83 16.40 1.10
N ALA A 296 6.90 16.90 0.46
CA ALA A 296 7.15 16.66 -0.96
C ALA A 296 7.33 15.16 -1.27
N PHE A 297 7.88 14.36 -0.36
CA PHE A 297 7.91 12.90 -0.51
C PHE A 297 6.56 12.21 -0.24
N GLY A 298 5.59 12.88 0.39
CA GLY A 298 4.25 12.34 0.70
C GLY A 298 3.98 12.11 2.19
N PHE A 299 4.90 12.50 3.08
CA PHE A 299 4.60 12.52 4.50
C PHE A 299 3.54 13.59 4.83
N ASN A 300 2.81 13.38 5.91
CA ASN A 300 1.68 14.18 6.38
C ASN A 300 0.46 14.23 5.45
N ASP A 301 0.46 13.52 4.32
CA ASP A 301 -0.70 13.36 3.44
C ASP A 301 -1.67 12.28 3.96
N ASP A 302 -2.93 12.65 4.23
CA ASP A 302 -4.02 11.75 4.62
C ASP A 302 -4.92 11.33 3.44
N GLY A 303 -4.66 11.85 2.24
CA GLY A 303 -5.45 11.63 1.03
C GLY A 303 -5.00 10.46 0.16
N LEU A 304 -3.85 9.83 0.43
CA LEU A 304 -3.29 8.76 -0.40
C LEU A 304 -4.17 7.49 -0.40
N ARG A 305 -4.48 6.98 -1.60
CA ARG A 305 -5.37 5.82 -1.83
C ARG A 305 -4.85 4.91 -2.95
N VAL A 306 -4.98 3.58 -2.78
CA VAL A 306 -4.48 2.57 -3.75
C VAL A 306 -5.33 1.28 -3.89
N PRO A 307 -6.59 1.31 -4.35
CA PRO A 307 -7.62 2.36 -4.28
C PRO A 307 -8.25 2.51 -2.88
N PHE A 308 -7.88 1.64 -1.93
CA PHE A 308 -8.23 1.77 -0.52
C PHE A 308 -7.31 2.76 0.22
N PRO A 309 -7.72 3.29 1.40
CA PRO A 309 -6.94 4.27 2.16
C PRO A 309 -5.55 3.74 2.56
N VAL A 310 -4.54 4.60 2.46
CA VAL A 310 -3.20 4.37 2.99
C VAL A 310 -3.05 5.15 4.30
N ALA A 311 -2.49 4.54 5.33
CA ALA A 311 -2.23 5.20 6.59
C ALA A 311 -1.24 6.36 6.40
N ARG A 312 -1.57 7.52 6.95
CA ARG A 312 -0.73 8.71 6.90
C ARG A 312 0.64 8.44 7.53
N SER A 313 1.69 8.61 6.74
CA SER A 313 3.07 8.67 7.23
C SER A 313 3.30 10.05 7.84
N THR A 314 4.04 10.16 8.95
CA THR A 314 4.12 11.38 9.75
C THR A 314 5.55 11.93 9.87
N PHE A 315 5.67 13.24 9.79
CA PHE A 315 6.86 14.00 10.16
C PHE A 315 6.42 15.26 10.91
N ASP A 316 6.87 15.43 12.15
CA ASP A 316 6.38 16.52 13.00
C ASP A 316 6.85 17.90 12.49
N THR A 317 5.90 18.83 12.40
CA THR A 317 6.13 20.19 11.86
C THR A 317 6.55 21.19 12.92
N SER A 318 6.43 20.82 14.21
CA SER A 318 6.75 21.66 15.36
C SER A 318 7.53 20.86 16.39
N VAL A 319 8.85 20.92 16.30
CA VAL A 319 9.79 20.20 17.17
C VAL A 319 10.96 21.10 17.54
N ASP A 320 11.56 20.84 18.70
CA ASP A 320 12.84 21.48 19.07
C ASP A 320 14.01 20.90 18.24
N ARG A 321 15.22 21.46 18.41
CA ARG A 321 16.40 21.03 17.65
C ARG A 321 16.84 19.60 17.97
N ALA A 322 16.69 19.12 19.20
CA ALA A 322 17.05 17.76 19.57
C ALA A 322 16.08 16.75 18.93
N GLN A 323 14.79 17.04 19.04
CA GLN A 323 13.70 16.27 18.43
C GLN A 323 13.80 16.25 16.90
N LEU A 324 14.17 17.38 16.28
CA LEU A 324 14.45 17.45 14.84
C LEU A 324 15.63 16.56 14.45
N GLY A 325 16.71 16.56 15.23
CA GLY A 325 17.86 15.68 15.00
C GLY A 325 17.47 14.21 15.02
N LEU A 326 16.64 13.79 15.99
CA LEU A 326 16.09 12.43 16.06
C LEU A 326 15.13 12.12 14.89
N SER A 327 14.25 13.06 14.54
CA SER A 327 13.32 12.90 13.42
C SER A 327 14.06 12.75 12.08
N SER A 328 15.18 13.46 11.92
CA SER A 328 16.03 13.43 10.72
C SER A 328 16.80 12.11 10.52
N ILE A 329 16.84 11.25 11.54
CA ILE A 329 17.33 9.87 11.41
C ILE A 329 16.18 8.84 11.40
N GLY A 330 14.94 9.31 11.21
CA GLY A 330 13.75 8.45 11.15
C GLY A 330 13.27 7.93 12.50
N GLN A 331 13.63 8.61 13.60
CA GLN A 331 13.22 8.29 14.97
C GLN A 331 12.24 9.35 15.51
N TYR A 332 12.08 9.42 16.84
CA TYR A 332 11.08 10.25 17.53
C TYR A 332 9.67 9.89 17.06
N ASN A 333 8.93 10.84 16.49
CA ASN A 333 7.57 10.65 15.98
C ASN A 333 7.50 10.45 14.46
N THR A 334 8.66 10.31 13.79
CA THR A 334 8.67 10.01 12.35
C THR A 334 8.16 8.60 12.12
N ARG A 335 7.11 8.43 11.32
CA ARG A 335 6.53 7.12 11.01
C ARG A 335 6.21 7.01 9.53
N ALA A 336 6.43 5.84 8.94
CA ALA A 336 6.16 5.58 7.54
C ALA A 336 5.49 4.22 7.30
N THR A 337 4.64 4.14 6.27
CA THR A 337 4.21 2.86 5.72
C THR A 337 5.29 2.30 4.78
N PRO A 338 5.36 0.97 4.58
CA PRO A 338 6.23 0.38 3.56
C PRO A 338 5.99 0.96 2.17
N LEU A 339 4.72 1.18 1.78
CA LEU A 339 4.42 1.82 0.49
C LEU A 339 5.02 3.24 0.39
N GLN A 340 4.92 4.06 1.44
CA GLN A 340 5.53 5.40 1.46
C GLN A 340 7.06 5.33 1.31
N MET A 341 7.70 4.36 1.97
CA MET A 341 9.15 4.19 1.87
C MET A 341 9.59 3.62 0.51
N ALA A 342 8.75 2.81 -0.16
CA ALA A 342 8.98 2.39 -1.54
C ALA A 342 8.90 3.58 -2.49
N MET A 343 7.97 4.52 -2.27
CA MET A 343 7.88 5.77 -3.02
C MET A 343 9.10 6.67 -2.81
N VAL A 344 9.72 6.69 -1.61
CA VAL A 344 10.98 7.41 -1.37
C VAL A 344 12.11 6.84 -2.24
N ALA A 345 12.26 5.51 -2.30
CA ALA A 345 13.24 4.88 -3.18
C ALA A 345 12.91 5.11 -4.67
N ALA A 346 11.63 5.07 -5.04
CA ALA A 346 11.16 5.35 -6.38
C ALA A 346 11.48 6.79 -6.82
N ALA A 347 11.41 7.76 -5.91
CA ALA A 347 11.79 9.14 -6.18
C ALA A 347 13.24 9.28 -6.64
N VAL A 348 14.15 8.60 -5.92
CA VAL A 348 15.59 8.61 -6.24
C VAL A 348 15.84 7.92 -7.57
N ALA A 349 15.21 6.76 -7.77
CA ALA A 349 15.30 5.97 -8.99
C ALA A 349 14.75 6.75 -10.22
N GLY A 350 13.60 7.41 -10.05
CA GLY A 350 12.88 8.20 -11.04
C GLY A 350 13.43 9.62 -11.24
N GLY A 351 14.67 9.89 -10.88
CA GLY A 351 15.34 11.17 -11.18
C GLY A 351 14.80 12.37 -10.41
N GLY A 352 14.25 12.15 -9.22
CA GLY A 352 13.70 13.19 -8.35
C GLY A 352 12.20 13.39 -8.48
N GLN A 353 11.53 12.58 -9.30
CA GLN A 353 10.07 12.58 -9.47
C GLN A 353 9.42 11.38 -8.79
N VAL A 354 8.27 11.59 -8.16
CA VAL A 354 7.41 10.54 -7.64
C VAL A 354 6.08 10.56 -8.39
N ARG A 355 5.67 9.41 -8.93
CA ARG A 355 4.32 9.24 -9.48
C ARG A 355 3.37 8.70 -8.43
N SER A 356 2.10 9.14 -8.48
CA SER A 356 1.08 8.61 -7.58
C SER A 356 0.89 7.11 -7.80
N PRO A 357 1.06 6.26 -6.75
CA PRO A 357 0.98 4.83 -6.90
C PRO A 357 -0.44 4.37 -7.26
N TYR A 358 -0.56 3.25 -7.96
CA TYR A 358 -1.86 2.68 -8.31
C TYR A 358 -1.82 1.15 -8.44
N LEU A 359 -2.93 0.51 -8.07
CA LEU A 359 -3.07 -0.95 -7.98
C LEU A 359 -3.92 -1.55 -9.10
N VAL A 360 -4.85 -0.79 -9.67
CA VAL A 360 -5.76 -1.24 -10.73
C VAL A 360 -5.28 -0.69 -12.07
N GLU A 361 -4.85 -1.59 -12.96
CA GLU A 361 -4.37 -1.26 -14.29
C GLU A 361 -5.53 -0.98 -15.25
N ARG A 362 -6.56 -1.82 -15.21
CA ARG A 362 -7.77 -1.67 -16.02
C ARG A 362 -8.91 -2.53 -15.47
N THR A 363 -10.13 -2.19 -15.86
CA THR A 363 -11.35 -2.93 -15.54
C THR A 363 -12.00 -3.41 -16.84
N LEU A 364 -12.55 -4.61 -16.81
CA LEU A 364 -13.11 -5.30 -17.98
C LEU A 364 -14.56 -5.71 -17.69
N ARG A 365 -15.36 -5.89 -18.74
CA ARG A 365 -16.64 -6.64 -18.66
C ARG A 365 -16.35 -8.13 -18.68
N ALA A 366 -17.30 -8.98 -18.29
CA ALA A 366 -17.19 -10.45 -18.35
C ALA A 366 -16.77 -11.01 -19.73
N GLY A 367 -17.02 -10.28 -20.83
CA GLY A 367 -16.56 -10.64 -22.18
C GLY A 367 -15.17 -10.13 -22.57
N GLY A 368 -14.41 -9.54 -21.63
CA GLY A 368 -13.06 -9.01 -21.84
C GLY A 368 -12.99 -7.60 -22.45
N SER A 369 -14.13 -6.97 -22.78
CA SER A 369 -14.14 -5.59 -23.29
C SER A 369 -13.74 -4.58 -22.20
N LEU A 370 -12.94 -3.58 -22.55
CA LEU A 370 -12.50 -2.53 -21.62
C LEU A 370 -13.68 -1.71 -21.07
N VAL A 371 -13.68 -1.49 -19.75
CA VAL A 371 -14.55 -0.54 -19.05
C VAL A 371 -13.78 0.74 -18.77
N ALA A 372 -12.64 0.63 -18.07
CA ALA A 372 -11.72 1.74 -17.82
C ALA A 372 -10.27 1.24 -17.78
N ALA A 373 -9.32 2.14 -18.07
CA ALA A 373 -7.90 1.88 -17.93
C ALA A 373 -7.26 2.98 -17.05
N ALA A 374 -6.19 2.63 -16.35
CA ALA A 374 -5.37 3.61 -15.65
C ALA A 374 -4.77 4.60 -16.65
N GLY A 375 -5.10 5.88 -16.50
CA GLY A 375 -4.47 6.95 -17.24
C GLY A 375 -3.08 7.30 -16.69
N SER A 376 -2.37 8.20 -17.39
CA SER A 376 -1.12 8.77 -16.89
C SER A 376 -1.29 9.33 -15.49
N ARG A 377 -0.43 8.91 -14.56
CA ARG A 377 -0.48 9.36 -13.17
C ARG A 377 0.30 10.67 -13.01
N PRO A 378 -0.21 11.62 -12.21
CA PRO A 378 0.52 12.84 -11.93
C PRO A 378 1.87 12.50 -11.31
N SER A 379 2.92 13.19 -11.76
CA SER A 379 4.22 13.20 -11.12
C SER A 379 4.39 14.47 -10.31
N ARG A 380 5.14 14.37 -9.21
CA ARG A 380 5.58 15.50 -8.41
C ARG A 380 7.10 15.48 -8.35
N GLU A 381 7.75 16.60 -8.61
CA GLU A 381 9.18 16.76 -8.30
C GLU A 381 9.33 16.90 -6.78
N VAL A 382 10.12 16.02 -6.17
CA VAL A 382 10.31 15.96 -4.71
C VAL A 382 11.74 16.32 -4.31
N MET A 383 12.66 16.30 -5.27
CA MET A 383 14.03 16.79 -5.15
C MET A 383 14.55 17.16 -6.54
N ARG A 384 15.61 17.96 -6.60
CA ARG A 384 16.24 18.32 -7.89
C ARG A 384 16.82 17.09 -8.59
N PRO A 385 16.83 17.05 -9.94
CA PRO A 385 17.46 15.96 -10.69
C PRO A 385 18.94 15.72 -10.34
N SER A 386 19.69 16.80 -10.06
CA SER A 386 21.09 16.71 -9.60
C SER A 386 21.22 16.03 -8.24
N THR A 387 20.25 16.25 -7.35
CA THR A 387 20.20 15.63 -6.02
C THR A 387 19.83 14.17 -6.12
N ALA A 388 18.87 13.82 -6.99
CA ALA A 388 18.53 12.43 -7.29
C ALA A 388 19.72 11.65 -7.88
N ALA A 389 20.51 12.25 -8.78
CA ALA A 389 21.71 11.63 -9.33
C ALA A 389 22.75 11.31 -8.24
N ARG A 390 23.02 12.26 -7.34
CA ARG A 390 23.90 12.06 -6.18
C ARG A 390 23.35 11.01 -5.21
N LEU A 391 22.04 11.00 -4.95
CA LEU A 391 21.43 9.98 -4.10
C LEU A 391 21.47 8.59 -4.71
N LYS A 392 21.36 8.44 -6.04
CA LYS A 392 21.57 7.15 -6.72
C LYS A 392 22.99 6.65 -6.48
N GLU A 393 23.99 7.52 -6.62
CA GLU A 393 25.39 7.20 -6.33
C GLU A 393 25.57 6.74 -4.87
N LEU A 394 25.07 7.53 -3.91
CA LEU A 394 25.14 7.19 -2.48
C LEU A 394 24.43 5.87 -2.14
N MET A 395 23.25 5.63 -2.70
CA MET A 395 22.50 4.38 -2.50
C MET A 395 23.20 3.18 -3.15
N THR A 396 23.88 3.37 -4.27
CA THR A 396 24.67 2.31 -4.91
C THR A 396 25.89 1.96 -4.06
N GLY A 397 26.59 2.96 -3.50
CA GLY A 397 27.70 2.74 -2.57
C GLY A 397 27.33 1.91 -1.33
N VAL A 398 26.11 2.07 -0.80
CA VAL A 398 25.61 1.24 0.31
C VAL A 398 25.55 -0.25 -0.06
N VAL A 399 25.23 -0.57 -1.31
CA VAL A 399 25.16 -1.96 -1.78
C VAL A 399 26.54 -2.48 -2.17
N ASP A 400 27.35 -1.67 -2.86
CA ASP A 400 28.64 -2.13 -3.36
C ASP A 400 29.69 -2.28 -2.24
N GLN A 401 29.68 -1.36 -1.27
CA GLN A 401 30.76 -1.23 -0.28
C GLN A 401 30.25 -1.23 1.17
N GLY A 402 28.95 -1.03 1.37
CA GLY A 402 28.38 -0.75 2.68
C GLY A 402 27.46 -1.83 3.24
N THR A 403 26.53 -1.37 4.08
CA THR A 403 25.63 -2.22 4.86
C THR A 403 24.60 -3.00 4.04
N GLY A 404 24.45 -2.70 2.75
CA GLY A 404 23.43 -3.25 1.85
C GLY A 404 23.91 -4.39 0.94
N ALA A 405 25.15 -4.88 1.08
CA ALA A 405 25.77 -5.82 0.13
C ALA A 405 24.97 -7.08 -0.22
N LYS A 406 24.11 -7.56 0.69
CA LYS A 406 23.24 -8.71 0.42
C LYS A 406 22.13 -8.44 -0.60
N ALA A 407 21.93 -7.17 -0.98
CA ALA A 407 20.98 -6.77 -2.02
C ALA A 407 21.57 -6.79 -3.44
N ALA A 408 22.89 -6.98 -3.59
CA ALA A 408 23.54 -6.95 -4.90
C ALA A 408 23.01 -8.04 -5.84
N ILE A 409 22.83 -7.68 -7.11
CA ILE A 409 22.32 -8.54 -8.17
C ILE A 409 23.34 -8.53 -9.33
N PRO A 410 23.89 -9.68 -9.74
CA PRO A 410 24.75 -9.75 -10.91
C PRO A 410 24.02 -9.25 -12.18
N GLY A 411 24.67 -8.40 -12.97
CA GLY A 411 24.10 -7.84 -14.20
C GLY A 411 23.08 -6.70 -13.99
N ALA A 412 23.06 -6.11 -12.79
CA ALA A 412 22.21 -4.97 -12.48
C ALA A 412 22.90 -3.97 -11.55
N THR A 413 22.59 -2.69 -11.73
CA THR A 413 22.90 -1.66 -10.73
C THR A 413 21.81 -1.64 -9.66
N VAL A 414 22.20 -1.80 -8.39
CA VAL A 414 21.27 -1.79 -7.26
C VAL A 414 21.67 -0.67 -6.30
N GLY A 415 20.73 0.23 -6.00
CA GLY A 415 20.88 1.20 -4.93
C GLY A 415 20.02 0.81 -3.73
N GLY A 416 20.51 1.01 -2.50
CA GLY A 416 19.74 0.74 -1.30
C GLY A 416 20.09 1.59 -0.09
N LYS A 417 19.27 1.46 0.95
CA LYS A 417 19.57 1.95 2.29
C LYS A 417 19.00 1.01 3.33
N THR A 418 19.86 0.56 4.25
CA THR A 418 19.45 -0.19 5.43
C THR A 418 18.87 0.73 6.51
N GLY A 419 17.93 0.18 7.28
CA GLY A 419 17.45 0.77 8.52
C GLY A 419 17.29 -0.29 9.60
N THR A 420 17.67 0.08 10.81
CA THR A 420 17.27 -0.62 12.04
C THR A 420 16.59 0.42 12.90
N ALA A 421 15.31 0.22 13.22
CA ALA A 421 14.53 1.21 13.97
C ALA A 421 14.17 0.66 15.34
N GLN A 422 14.63 1.35 16.38
CA GLN A 422 14.31 1.02 17.77
C GLN A 422 12.88 1.41 18.10
N HIS A 423 12.20 0.69 19.00
CA HIS A 423 10.86 1.04 19.45
C HIS A 423 10.59 0.62 20.90
N GLY A 424 9.47 1.12 21.45
CA GLY A 424 9.08 0.89 22.85
C GLY A 424 9.77 1.85 23.82
N VAL A 425 9.23 1.96 25.03
CA VAL A 425 9.81 2.83 26.08
C VAL A 425 11.21 2.32 26.42
N GLY A 426 12.21 3.18 26.32
CA GLY A 426 13.60 2.84 26.58
C GLY A 426 14.19 1.80 25.61
N ASN A 427 13.69 1.67 24.38
CA ASN A 427 14.13 0.68 23.40
C ASN A 427 13.95 -0.77 23.87
N SER A 428 12.91 -1.01 24.67
CA SER A 428 12.54 -2.33 25.17
C SER A 428 12.02 -3.26 24.08
N GLY A 429 11.46 -2.71 22.99
CA GLY A 429 10.95 -3.46 21.85
C GLY A 429 12.03 -4.01 20.93
N THR A 430 11.68 -5.08 20.20
CA THR A 430 12.59 -5.68 19.21
C THR A 430 12.68 -4.80 17.96
N PRO A 431 13.87 -4.41 17.49
CA PRO A 431 13.99 -3.48 16.37
C PRO A 431 13.25 -3.92 15.10
N TYR A 432 12.81 -2.95 14.31
CA TYR A 432 12.33 -3.18 12.94
C TYR A 432 13.53 -3.19 11.98
N ALA A 433 13.65 -4.25 11.18
CA ALA A 433 14.62 -4.31 10.09
C ALA A 433 14.00 -3.74 8.81
N TRP A 434 14.57 -2.66 8.31
CA TRP A 434 14.16 -1.97 7.10
C TRP A 434 15.22 -2.10 6.00
N PHE A 435 14.76 -2.22 4.77
CA PHE A 435 15.60 -1.97 3.61
C PHE A 435 14.74 -1.32 2.53
N ILE A 436 15.21 -0.19 1.99
CA ILE A 436 14.64 0.40 0.78
C ILE A 436 15.67 0.30 -0.33
N SER A 437 15.22 0.04 -1.55
CA SER A 437 16.12 -0.13 -2.69
C SER A 437 15.46 0.16 -4.02
N TRP A 438 16.28 0.26 -5.05
CA TRP A 438 15.87 0.27 -6.45
C TRP A 438 16.87 -0.54 -7.28
N ALA A 439 16.44 -1.05 -8.42
CA ALA A 439 17.32 -1.77 -9.33
C ALA A 439 17.06 -1.42 -10.80
N ARG A 440 18.14 -1.47 -11.58
CA ARG A 440 18.17 -1.28 -13.03
C ARG A 440 19.05 -2.38 -13.62
N GLY A 441 18.53 -3.20 -14.52
CA GLY A 441 19.35 -4.17 -15.25
C GLY A 441 20.34 -3.45 -16.18
N ASP A 442 21.45 -4.09 -16.53
CA ASP A 442 22.46 -3.48 -17.41
C ASP A 442 21.91 -3.13 -18.81
N GLY A 443 20.90 -3.88 -19.28
CA GLY A 443 20.18 -3.62 -20.52
C GLY A 443 19.08 -2.55 -20.42
N ASP A 444 18.76 -2.07 -19.22
CA ASP A 444 17.67 -1.13 -18.99
C ASP A 444 18.15 0.33 -19.03
N VAL A 445 17.35 1.17 -19.68
CA VAL A 445 17.58 2.63 -19.69
C VAL A 445 17.26 3.24 -18.33
N GLU A 446 16.21 2.76 -17.66
CA GLU A 446 15.70 3.31 -16.40
C GLU A 446 15.48 2.20 -15.35
N PRO A 447 15.58 2.51 -14.05
CA PRO A 447 15.25 1.55 -13.00
C PRO A 447 13.83 1.00 -13.11
N LYS A 448 13.69 -0.33 -13.06
CA LYS A 448 12.40 -1.02 -13.26
C LYS A 448 11.59 -1.15 -11.97
N VAL A 449 12.25 -1.07 -10.82
CA VAL A 449 11.62 -1.36 -9.55
C VAL A 449 12.27 -0.57 -8.42
N ALA A 450 11.43 -0.10 -7.50
CA ALA A 450 11.81 0.36 -6.17
C ALA A 450 11.04 -0.45 -5.12
N VAL A 451 11.74 -0.92 -4.09
CA VAL A 451 11.21 -1.83 -3.07
C VAL A 451 11.42 -1.23 -1.69
N ALA A 452 10.46 -1.44 -0.79
CA ALA A 452 10.65 -1.28 0.63
C ALA A 452 10.21 -2.55 1.37
N VAL A 453 11.08 -3.04 2.23
CA VAL A 453 10.85 -4.21 3.08
C VAL A 453 10.96 -3.78 4.53
N VAL A 454 9.96 -4.15 5.33
CA VAL A 454 10.03 -4.10 6.79
C VAL A 454 9.81 -5.49 7.38
N VAL A 455 10.65 -5.87 8.32
CA VAL A 455 10.50 -7.07 9.13
C VAL A 455 10.37 -6.66 10.59
N GLU A 456 9.28 -7.10 11.23
CA GLU A 456 9.07 -6.97 12.66
C GLU A 456 9.84 -8.09 13.36
N GLY A 457 10.85 -7.72 14.14
CA GLY A 457 11.68 -8.67 14.85
C GLY A 457 10.92 -9.53 15.86
N SER A 458 11.29 -10.81 15.99
CA SER A 458 10.84 -11.67 17.08
C SER A 458 11.84 -11.61 18.25
N ALA A 459 11.39 -11.85 19.49
CA ALA A 459 12.25 -11.81 20.68
C ALA A 459 13.42 -12.82 20.64
N ALA A 460 13.34 -13.84 19.79
CA ALA A 460 14.34 -14.90 19.67
C ALA A 460 15.61 -14.49 18.89
N ASP A 461 15.55 -13.41 18.08
CA ASP A 461 16.61 -13.04 17.13
C ASP A 461 17.16 -11.61 17.34
N ARG A 462 17.01 -11.04 18.55
CA ARG A 462 17.31 -9.63 18.86
C ARG A 462 18.67 -9.14 18.33
N ASP A 463 19.70 -9.99 18.40
CA ASP A 463 21.08 -9.63 18.02
C ASP A 463 21.38 -9.85 16.52
N ARG A 464 20.46 -10.44 15.75
CA ARG A 464 20.61 -10.73 14.31
C ARG A 464 19.70 -9.87 13.42
N ILE A 465 18.85 -9.05 14.01
CA ILE A 465 17.89 -8.20 13.28
C ILE A 465 18.59 -6.95 12.77
N SER A 466 19.00 -7.01 11.50
CA SER A 466 19.48 -5.86 10.76
C SER A 466 18.77 -5.75 9.42
N GLY A 467 18.58 -4.52 8.94
CA GLY A 467 18.05 -4.27 7.59
C GLY A 467 18.82 -5.01 6.50
N GLY A 468 20.16 -5.00 6.58
CA GLY A 468 21.03 -5.70 5.63
C GLY A 468 20.96 -7.23 5.75
N GLY A 469 20.70 -7.78 6.94
CA GLY A 469 20.64 -9.22 7.17
C GLY A 469 19.30 -9.85 6.79
N LEU A 470 18.19 -9.19 7.13
CA LEU A 470 16.84 -9.76 6.99
C LEU A 470 16.04 -9.16 5.84
N ALA A 471 16.08 -7.84 5.66
CA ALA A 471 15.23 -7.13 4.71
C ALA A 471 15.87 -7.05 3.30
N ALA A 472 17.19 -6.85 3.22
CA ALA A 472 17.91 -6.75 1.95
C ALA A 472 17.82 -8.02 1.06
N PRO A 473 17.94 -9.26 1.57
CA PRO A 473 17.73 -10.45 0.75
C PRO A 473 16.31 -10.59 0.19
N VAL A 474 15.30 -10.15 0.95
CA VAL A 474 13.90 -10.14 0.47
C VAL A 474 13.75 -9.13 -0.65
N ALA A 475 14.29 -7.92 -0.48
CA ALA A 475 14.26 -6.91 -1.54
C ALA A 475 15.00 -7.39 -2.79
N ARG A 476 16.15 -8.07 -2.63
CA ARG A 476 16.91 -8.67 -3.73
C ARG A 476 16.04 -9.63 -4.54
N ALA A 477 15.37 -10.59 -3.89
CA ALA A 477 14.55 -11.58 -4.57
C ALA A 477 13.40 -10.92 -5.37
N VAL A 478 12.80 -9.86 -4.82
CA VAL A 478 11.76 -9.08 -5.52
C VAL A 478 12.34 -8.34 -6.72
N MET A 479 13.50 -7.70 -6.56
CA MET A 479 14.15 -6.98 -7.66
C MET A 479 14.62 -7.94 -8.76
N GLU A 480 15.18 -9.10 -8.43
CA GLU A 480 15.54 -10.16 -9.39
C GLU A 480 14.32 -10.65 -10.16
N ALA A 481 13.18 -10.87 -9.47
CA ALA A 481 11.95 -11.30 -10.12
C ALA A 481 11.43 -10.28 -11.14
N VAL A 482 11.50 -8.98 -10.84
CA VAL A 482 11.09 -7.92 -11.77
C VAL A 482 12.07 -7.77 -12.93
N LEU A 483 13.38 -7.86 -12.70
CA LEU A 483 14.39 -7.70 -13.76
C LEU A 483 14.47 -8.91 -14.71
N ALA A 484 13.97 -10.08 -14.29
CA ALA A 484 13.96 -11.30 -15.10
C ALA A 484 12.73 -11.41 -16.03
N GLY A 485 11.67 -10.64 -15.78
CA GLY A 485 10.44 -10.57 -16.59
C GLY A 485 10.51 -9.48 -17.64
#